data_AF-A0A182RL82-F1
#
_entry.id   AF-A0A182RL82-F1
#
_cell.length_a   1.000
_cell.length_b   1.000
_cell.length_c   1.000
_cell.angle_alpha   90.00
_cell.angle_beta   90.00
_cell.angle_gamma   90.00
#
_symmetry.space_group_name_H-M   'P 1'
#
loop_
_entity.id
_entity.type
_entity.pdbx_description
1 polymer ?
#
loop_
_entity_poly.entity_id
_entity_poly.type
_entity_poly.pdbx_seq_one_letter_code
_entity_poly.pdbx_strand_id
1 'polypeptide(L)'
;MTIPEIRFAEVVKPYAGEGDINGWLTRFERAAGLRKLKNVAEMLPLFLEGGSALLFDRLNEEQRKELEKVKESLKTDVPSFFWVDSTIVLHWLSGTPSRWKQFVANRVLEIQHLTERLNRSHVTGEQNPADIISRGMMPTHLRDAALWWHGPAWLCQLSSAWPSQNPCFELSSQELEERMVVHAGQENAPNPIFSLRSSFMGLVRLVAYLRRFWYNCNPTHRALRRVGYLRTSELQEATQALLRSAQRECFDEEINDLQRYGNVKRSSGLKTLCPIIHDGVMRIGGRLRNAPVSYDRKHPIILAASHPLTMLIVQHYHRNLLHAGQQLMISTIREKFWPIRIRNLVRKVVHDCVQCFRLKPTTNEQMMGKLPAERVTPTLPFLTTGVDLCVPLLYRIGGRKTAPVKCYVAIFVCMLTKALHVELIDNLSTPSFIATLKRFVARRGKPNLIERDNATNFRGAARTLKELQQLFETQ
;
A
#
# COMPACT_ATOMS: atom_id res chain seq x y z
N MET A 1 37.60 11.80 -43.05
CA MET A 1 36.96 10.52 -42.68
C MET A 1 36.39 10.68 -41.29
N THR A 2 35.07 10.67 -41.22
CA THR A 2 34.25 10.95 -40.03
C THR A 2 34.33 9.81 -39.02
N ILE A 3 34.60 10.15 -37.77
CA ILE A 3 34.53 9.25 -36.61
C ILE A 3 33.04 9.07 -36.25
N PRO A 4 32.53 7.85 -36.07
CA PRO A 4 31.14 7.63 -35.70
C PRO A 4 30.90 7.98 -34.22
N GLU A 5 29.99 8.92 -33.99
CA GLU A 5 29.38 9.25 -32.70
C GLU A 5 28.58 8.07 -32.14
N ILE A 6 28.77 7.75 -30.86
CA ILE A 6 27.92 6.85 -30.08
C ILE A 6 26.84 7.69 -29.40
N ARG A 7 25.55 7.45 -29.73
CA ARG A 7 24.40 8.08 -29.07
C ARG A 7 23.73 7.12 -28.10
N PHE A 8 23.45 7.59 -26.88
CA PHE A 8 22.54 6.93 -25.94
C PHE A 8 21.20 7.66 -25.95
N ALA A 9 20.11 6.91 -26.09
CA ALA A 9 18.74 7.41 -26.03
C ALA A 9 18.09 6.92 -24.72
N GLU A 10 17.59 7.85 -23.91
CA GLU A 10 16.71 7.54 -22.78
C GLU A 10 15.31 8.04 -23.11
N VAL A 11 14.38 7.10 -23.21
CA VAL A 11 12.97 7.35 -23.53
C VAL A 11 12.20 7.32 -22.22
N VAL A 12 11.69 8.46 -21.78
CA VAL A 12 10.70 8.52 -20.69
C VAL A 12 9.42 9.14 -21.24
N LYS A 13 8.40 8.31 -21.42
CA LYS A 13 7.03 8.74 -21.75
C LYS A 13 6.23 9.01 -20.46
N PRO A 14 5.26 9.93 -20.52
CA PRO A 14 4.47 10.36 -19.37
C PRO A 14 3.40 9.32 -19.02
N TYR A 15 3.14 9.14 -17.73
CA TYR A 15 1.91 8.50 -17.26
C TYR A 15 1.09 9.50 -16.45
N ALA A 16 -0.14 9.66 -16.89
CA ALA A 16 -1.23 10.32 -16.19
C ALA A 16 -1.82 9.38 -15.12
N GLY A 17 -2.26 9.95 -14.00
CA GLY A 17 -3.11 9.25 -13.03
C GLY A 17 -3.15 9.90 -11.65
N GLU A 18 -4.22 10.66 -11.42
CA GLU A 18 -4.91 10.90 -10.13
C GLU A 18 -4.25 11.76 -9.01
N GLY A 19 -4.94 12.88 -8.70
CA GLY A 19 -5.17 13.33 -7.33
C GLY A 19 -4.11 14.20 -6.64
N ASP A 20 -3.77 15.37 -7.19
CA ASP A 20 -2.71 16.22 -6.62
C ASP A 20 -3.23 17.49 -5.92
N ILE A 21 -3.23 17.45 -4.58
CA ILE A 21 -3.40 18.58 -3.66
C ILE A 21 -2.39 19.72 -3.93
N ASN A 22 -1.23 19.42 -4.52
CA ASN A 22 -0.22 20.44 -4.82
C ASN A 22 -0.64 21.33 -6.00
N GLY A 23 -1.50 20.85 -6.91
CA GLY A 23 -2.03 21.65 -8.02
C GLY A 23 -3.00 22.75 -7.57
N TRP A 24 -3.62 22.62 -6.38
CA TRP A 24 -4.48 23.64 -5.79
C TRP A 24 -3.65 24.74 -5.11
N LEU A 25 -2.60 24.37 -4.37
CA LEU A 25 -1.67 25.29 -3.72
C LEU A 25 -0.94 26.20 -4.73
N THR A 26 -0.50 25.66 -5.87
CA THR A 26 0.20 26.47 -6.89
C THR A 26 -0.72 27.43 -7.65
N ARG A 27 -2.04 27.24 -7.60
CA ARG A 27 -3.03 28.17 -8.18
C ARG A 27 -3.41 29.28 -7.21
N PHE A 28 -3.47 29.00 -5.91
CA PHE A 28 -3.75 30.00 -4.87
C PHE A 28 -2.61 31.02 -4.73
N GLU A 29 -1.36 30.55 -4.76
CA GLU A 29 -0.16 31.41 -4.70
C GLU A 29 0.01 32.31 -5.93
N ARG A 30 -0.57 31.96 -7.08
CA ARG A 30 -0.56 32.80 -8.30
C ARG A 30 -1.74 33.78 -8.38
N ALA A 31 -2.85 33.52 -7.68
CA ALA A 31 -4.02 34.38 -7.69
C ALA A 31 -3.89 35.58 -6.72
N ALA A 32 -3.12 35.44 -5.64
CA ALA A 32 -2.98 36.47 -4.60
C ALA A 32 -1.83 37.48 -4.86
N GLY A 33 -1.53 37.79 -6.12
CA GLY A 33 -0.44 38.68 -6.51
C GLY A 33 -0.52 40.11 -5.95
N LEU A 34 -0.08 40.33 -4.71
CA LEU A 34 0.01 41.65 -4.09
C LEU A 34 1.35 41.82 -3.35
N ARG A 35 2.35 42.28 -4.10
CA ARG A 35 3.45 43.08 -3.56
C ARG A 35 2.98 44.53 -3.43
N LYS A 36 3.22 45.13 -2.26
CA LYS A 36 3.20 46.58 -1.91
C LYS A 36 1.83 47.28 -1.93
N LEU A 37 1.41 47.74 -0.74
CA LEU A 37 0.79 49.04 -0.39
C LEU A 37 0.38 48.92 1.10
N LYS A 38 1.11 49.48 2.07
CA LYS A 38 1.01 50.88 2.56
C LYS A 38 -0.44 51.36 2.71
N ASN A 39 -0.80 51.60 3.97
CA ASN A 39 -2.02 52.23 4.49
C ASN A 39 -3.31 51.39 4.43
N VAL A 40 -3.53 50.59 5.47
CA VAL A 40 -4.75 50.65 6.28
C VAL A 40 -4.32 50.34 7.72
N ALA A 41 -3.89 51.39 8.43
CA ALA A 41 -4.04 51.40 9.88
C ALA A 41 -5.54 51.49 10.18
N GLU A 42 -5.91 51.00 11.36
CA GLU A 42 -7.23 51.03 11.98
C GLU A 42 -8.08 49.75 11.82
N MET A 43 -8.28 49.14 13.00
CA MET A 43 -9.35 48.22 13.39
C MET A 43 -9.30 46.79 12.84
N LEU A 44 -8.94 45.81 13.69
CA LEU A 44 -9.55 44.48 13.61
C LEU A 44 -9.58 43.79 14.99
N PRO A 45 -10.77 43.43 15.52
CA PRO A 45 -10.92 42.63 16.73
C PRO A 45 -10.75 41.11 16.47
N LEU A 46 -10.18 40.43 17.46
CA LEU A 46 -9.90 38.98 17.53
C LEU A 46 -11.18 38.16 17.68
N PHE A 47 -11.44 37.22 16.76
CA PHE A 47 -12.46 36.18 16.95
C PHE A 47 -12.08 34.90 16.18
N LEU A 48 -12.39 33.74 16.77
CA LEU A 48 -11.86 32.44 16.38
C LEU A 48 -12.96 31.39 16.22
N GLU A 49 -13.02 30.74 15.05
CA GLU A 49 -13.64 29.43 14.88
C GLU A 49 -12.58 28.32 14.79
N GLY A 50 -12.85 27.19 15.44
CA GLY A 50 -11.89 26.14 15.75
C GLY A 50 -11.50 25.22 14.58
N GLY A 51 -10.59 25.67 13.70
CA GLY A 51 -9.99 24.76 12.73
C GLY A 51 -8.84 25.34 11.88
N SER A 52 -7.59 25.30 12.39
CA SER A 52 -6.33 25.07 11.62
C SER A 52 -5.09 25.41 12.45
N ALA A 53 -4.48 24.40 13.07
CA ALA A 53 -3.42 24.57 14.09
C ALA A 53 -2.07 25.12 13.58
N LEU A 54 -1.78 25.07 12.28
CA LEU A 54 -0.53 25.63 11.72
C LEU A 54 -0.67 27.09 11.24
N LEU A 55 -1.90 27.57 11.03
CA LEU A 55 -2.16 29.00 10.76
C LEU A 55 -2.19 29.82 12.06
N PHE A 56 -2.66 29.21 13.16
CA PHE A 56 -2.83 29.85 14.46
C PHE A 56 -1.51 30.33 15.09
N ASP A 57 -0.42 29.55 14.91
CA ASP A 57 0.91 29.86 15.44
C ASP A 57 1.53 31.11 14.80
N ARG A 58 1.42 31.27 13.47
CA ARG A 58 2.02 32.41 12.76
C ARG A 58 1.20 33.69 12.88
N LEU A 59 -0.12 33.58 12.90
CA LEU A 59 -1.01 34.75 13.03
C LEU A 59 -0.89 35.41 14.41
N ASN A 60 -0.75 34.64 15.49
CA ASN A 60 -0.64 35.20 16.85
C ASN A 60 0.69 35.93 17.10
N GLU A 61 1.82 35.48 16.54
CA GLU A 61 3.10 36.15 16.72
C GLU A 61 3.14 37.50 15.97
N GLU A 62 2.59 37.55 14.76
CA GLU A 62 2.43 38.80 14.00
C GLU A 62 1.44 39.75 14.68
N GLN A 63 0.28 39.27 15.12
CA GLN A 63 -0.72 40.09 15.82
C GLN A 63 -0.20 40.63 17.15
N ARG A 64 0.60 39.85 17.90
CA ARG A 64 1.25 40.33 19.13
C ARG A 64 2.28 41.41 18.81
N LYS A 65 3.08 41.27 17.75
CA LYS A 65 4.03 42.32 17.31
C LYS A 65 3.30 43.60 16.93
N GLU A 66 2.16 43.51 16.25
CA GLU A 66 1.36 44.69 15.91
C GLU A 66 0.70 45.33 17.15
N LEU A 67 0.21 44.53 18.10
CA LEU A 67 -0.35 45.04 19.36
C LEU A 67 0.73 45.75 20.20
N GLU A 68 1.94 45.19 20.30
CA GLU A 68 3.06 45.84 20.98
C GLU A 68 3.51 47.12 20.27
N LYS A 69 3.56 47.14 18.92
CA LYS A 69 3.83 48.38 18.16
C LYS A 69 2.78 49.45 18.41
N VAL A 70 1.50 49.09 18.51
CA VAL A 70 0.41 50.02 18.81
C VAL A 70 0.55 50.56 20.23
N LYS A 71 0.88 49.72 21.21
CA LYS A 71 1.16 50.14 22.60
C LYS A 71 2.37 51.07 22.69
N GLU A 72 3.47 50.74 22.01
CA GLU A 72 4.66 51.60 21.91
C GLU A 72 4.35 52.95 21.26
N SER A 73 3.48 52.95 20.23
CA SER A 73 3.10 54.17 19.50
C SER A 73 2.16 55.08 20.31
N LEU A 74 1.26 54.50 21.11
CA LEU A 74 0.28 55.23 21.92
C LEU A 74 0.80 55.69 23.28
N LYS A 75 2.01 55.26 23.70
CA LYS A 75 2.68 55.63 24.97
C LYS A 75 1.78 55.59 26.21
N THR A 76 0.77 54.72 26.20
CA THR A 76 -0.23 54.58 27.25
C THR A 76 -0.47 53.09 27.49
N ASP A 77 -0.61 52.70 28.75
CA ASP A 77 -0.93 51.31 29.12
C ASP A 77 -2.43 51.10 28.91
N VAL A 78 -2.82 50.68 27.71
CA VAL A 78 -4.22 50.44 27.36
C VAL A 78 -4.60 49.02 27.78
N PRO A 79 -5.64 48.84 28.64
CA PRO A 79 -6.08 47.51 29.05
C PRO A 79 -6.56 46.72 27.82
N SER A 80 -6.07 45.50 27.70
CA SER A 80 -6.35 44.61 26.57
C SER A 80 -7.36 43.53 26.98
N PHE A 81 -8.41 43.35 26.19
CA PHE A 81 -9.52 42.41 26.46
C PHE A 81 -9.63 41.37 25.34
N PHE A 82 -10.02 40.15 25.70
CA PHE A 82 -10.19 39.02 24.79
C PHE A 82 -11.64 38.53 24.82
N TRP A 83 -12.30 38.48 23.67
CA TRP A 83 -13.70 38.07 23.56
C TRP A 83 -13.81 36.73 22.83
N VAL A 84 -14.63 35.82 23.38
CA VAL A 84 -14.83 34.45 22.85
C VAL A 84 -16.32 34.24 22.61
N ASP A 85 -16.67 33.63 21.49
CA ASP A 85 -18.06 33.39 21.08
C ASP A 85 -18.68 32.10 21.68
N SER A 86 -17.83 31.20 22.18
CA SER A 86 -18.22 29.95 22.83
C SER A 86 -18.06 29.97 24.35
N THR A 87 -19.18 29.80 25.06
CA THR A 87 -19.20 29.64 26.52
C THR A 87 -18.51 28.35 26.98
N ILE A 88 -18.50 27.30 26.14
CA ILE A 88 -17.79 26.04 26.39
C ILE A 88 -16.28 26.27 26.37
N VAL A 89 -15.78 27.04 25.41
CA VAL A 89 -14.35 27.38 25.33
C VAL A 89 -13.95 28.26 26.51
N LEU A 90 -14.78 29.24 26.90
CA LEU A 90 -14.55 30.01 28.12
C LEU A 90 -14.47 29.11 29.36
N HIS A 91 -15.36 28.12 29.47
CA HIS A 91 -15.31 27.13 30.56
C HIS A 91 -14.00 26.32 30.57
N TRP A 92 -13.55 25.84 29.40
CA TRP A 92 -12.27 25.14 29.29
C TRP A 92 -11.08 26.01 29.70
N LEU A 93 -11.10 27.29 29.31
CA LEU A 93 -10.06 28.28 29.63
C LEU A 93 -10.06 28.72 31.08
N SER A 94 -11.17 28.60 31.81
CA SER A 94 -11.25 28.85 33.26
C SER A 94 -10.76 27.66 34.11
N GLY A 95 -10.74 26.45 33.55
CA GLY A 95 -10.30 25.23 34.24
C GLY A 95 -8.81 24.92 34.10
N THR A 96 -8.29 24.03 34.96
CA THR A 96 -6.92 23.51 34.84
C THR A 96 -6.79 22.57 33.62
N PRO A 97 -5.77 22.71 32.74
CA PRO A 97 -5.60 21.90 31.54
C PRO A 97 -5.66 20.38 31.78
N SER A 98 -5.19 19.91 32.94
CA SER A 98 -5.18 18.49 33.32
C SER A 98 -6.57 17.86 33.45
N ARG A 99 -7.65 18.64 33.55
CA ARG A 99 -9.03 18.13 33.56
C ARG A 99 -9.50 17.65 32.18
N TRP A 100 -8.83 18.07 31.10
CA TRP A 100 -9.32 17.85 29.76
C TRP A 100 -8.59 16.69 29.06
N LYS A 101 -9.25 16.05 28.08
CA LYS A 101 -8.60 15.07 27.19
C LYS A 101 -7.42 15.74 26.48
N GLN A 102 -6.36 14.97 26.22
CA GLN A 102 -5.06 15.47 25.74
C GLN A 102 -5.14 16.51 24.61
N PHE A 103 -6.05 16.33 23.65
CA PHE A 103 -6.27 17.29 22.55
C PHE A 103 -6.75 18.68 23.02
N VAL A 104 -7.67 18.71 23.98
CA VAL A 104 -8.22 19.95 24.56
C VAL A 104 -7.24 20.52 25.58
N ALA A 105 -6.63 19.66 26.40
CA ALA A 105 -5.64 20.06 27.41
C ALA A 105 -4.48 20.85 26.82
N ASN A 106 -3.87 20.36 25.73
CA ASN A 106 -2.74 21.02 25.09
C ASN A 106 -3.11 22.42 24.56
N ARG A 107 -4.30 22.59 23.98
CA ARG A 107 -4.80 23.87 23.45
C ARG A 107 -5.13 24.86 24.55
N VAL A 108 -5.78 24.39 25.62
CA VAL A 108 -6.11 25.22 26.78
C VAL A 108 -4.83 25.74 27.44
N LEU A 109 -3.81 24.89 27.59
CA LEU A 109 -2.52 25.29 28.16
C LEU A 109 -1.84 26.37 27.32
N GLU A 110 -1.81 26.19 26.01
CA GLU A 110 -1.21 27.15 25.07
C GLU A 110 -1.93 28.51 25.09
N ILE A 111 -3.27 28.51 24.98
CA ILE A 111 -4.06 29.74 25.04
C ILE A 111 -3.91 30.41 26.40
N GLN A 112 -3.89 29.66 27.50
CA GLN A 112 -3.68 30.20 28.84
C GLN A 112 -2.32 30.88 28.97
N HIS A 113 -1.27 30.26 28.44
CA HIS A 113 0.08 30.84 28.46
C HIS A 113 0.19 32.12 27.62
N LEU A 114 -0.47 32.15 26.45
CA LEU A 114 -0.46 33.33 25.57
C LEU A 114 -1.33 34.49 26.09
N THR A 115 -2.37 34.20 26.87
CA THR A 115 -3.37 35.18 27.30
C THR A 115 -3.38 35.43 28.81
N GLU A 116 -2.28 35.09 29.51
CA GLU A 116 -2.16 35.12 30.97
C GLU A 116 -2.47 36.49 31.60
N ARG A 117 -2.34 37.58 30.83
CA ARG A 117 -2.57 38.97 31.26
C ARG A 117 -3.84 39.62 30.68
N LEU A 118 -4.68 38.87 29.97
CA LEU A 118 -5.85 39.41 29.28
C LEU A 118 -7.15 39.03 30.00
N ASN A 119 -8.03 40.02 30.19
CA ASN A 119 -9.38 39.76 30.66
C ASN A 119 -10.18 39.05 29.56
N ARG A 120 -10.84 37.94 29.89
CA ARG A 120 -11.61 37.13 28.95
C ARG A 120 -13.11 37.34 29.16
N SER A 121 -13.87 37.53 28.09
CA SER A 121 -15.32 37.74 28.16
C SER A 121 -16.04 37.07 26.99
N HIS A 122 -17.36 36.88 27.11
CA HIS A 122 -18.18 36.22 26.09
C HIS A 122 -18.81 37.23 25.14
N VAL A 123 -18.73 36.98 23.83
CA VAL A 123 -19.54 37.66 22.82
C VAL A 123 -20.59 36.70 22.29
N THR A 124 -21.79 37.16 21.98
CA THR A 124 -22.75 36.31 21.26
C THR A 124 -22.34 36.19 19.78
N GLY A 125 -22.63 35.07 19.12
CA GLY A 125 -22.28 34.89 17.70
C GLY A 125 -22.86 35.96 16.77
N GLU A 126 -24.05 36.51 17.10
CA GLU A 126 -24.66 37.63 16.35
C GLU A 126 -23.85 38.93 16.44
N GLN A 127 -23.08 39.10 17.51
CA GLN A 127 -22.22 40.26 17.76
C GLN A 127 -20.74 39.93 17.50
N ASN A 128 -20.45 38.74 16.96
CA ASN A 128 -19.09 38.34 16.60
C ASN A 128 -18.80 38.78 15.15
N PRO A 129 -17.92 39.78 14.90
CA PRO A 129 -17.52 40.12 13.54
C PRO A 129 -16.84 38.99 12.78
N ALA A 130 -16.12 38.03 13.39
CA ALA A 130 -15.57 36.92 12.62
C ALA A 130 -16.63 35.96 12.06
N ASP A 131 -17.81 35.89 12.66
CA ASP A 131 -18.92 35.07 12.12
C ASP A 131 -19.31 35.55 10.72
N ILE A 132 -19.13 36.84 10.41
CA ILE A 132 -19.44 37.41 9.09
C ILE A 132 -18.61 36.74 7.98
N ILE A 133 -17.33 36.50 8.25
CA ILE A 133 -16.43 35.89 7.28
C ILE A 133 -16.47 34.36 7.33
N SER A 134 -16.63 33.76 8.52
CA SER A 134 -16.69 32.29 8.67
C SER A 134 -17.94 31.71 8.04
N ARG A 135 -19.08 32.40 8.14
CA ARG A 135 -20.37 31.97 7.56
C ARG A 135 -20.54 32.34 6.09
N GLY A 136 -19.60 33.08 5.52
CA GLY A 136 -19.54 33.46 4.11
C GLY A 136 -20.39 34.70 3.76
N MET A 137 -19.73 35.85 3.58
CA MET A 137 -20.35 37.09 3.11
C MET A 137 -19.78 37.52 1.74
N MET A 138 -20.64 38.02 0.86
CA MET A 138 -20.21 38.57 -0.43
C MET A 138 -19.41 39.87 -0.23
N PRO A 139 -18.31 40.12 -0.97
CA PRO A 139 -17.47 41.32 -0.81
C PRO A 139 -18.24 42.64 -0.95
N THR A 140 -19.28 42.66 -1.78
CA THR A 140 -20.15 43.83 -1.97
C THR A 140 -20.93 44.20 -0.70
N HIS A 141 -21.34 43.20 0.09
CA HIS A 141 -22.04 43.40 1.36
C HIS A 141 -21.08 43.60 2.53
N LEU A 142 -19.85 43.07 2.44
CA LEU A 142 -18.82 43.28 3.47
C LEU A 142 -18.44 44.76 3.59
N ARG A 143 -18.42 45.50 2.47
CA ARG A 143 -18.17 46.96 2.48
C ARG A 143 -19.14 47.72 3.39
N ASP A 144 -20.39 47.28 3.45
CA ASP A 144 -21.45 47.94 4.22
C ASP A 144 -21.67 47.29 5.60
N ALA A 145 -20.87 46.28 5.97
CA ALA A 145 -20.99 45.53 7.22
C ALA A 145 -20.38 46.30 8.39
N ALA A 146 -21.17 47.18 9.01
CA ALA A 146 -20.73 48.00 10.14
C ALA A 146 -20.12 47.19 11.30
N LEU A 147 -20.67 46.01 11.59
CA LEU A 147 -20.16 45.12 12.65
C LEU A 147 -18.71 44.65 12.37
N TRP A 148 -18.34 44.38 11.11
CA TRP A 148 -16.99 43.98 10.74
C TRP A 148 -15.97 45.12 10.91
N TRP A 149 -16.33 46.32 10.44
CA TRP A 149 -15.42 47.47 10.41
C TRP A 149 -15.32 48.22 11.73
N HIS A 150 -16.40 48.25 12.53
CA HIS A 150 -16.48 49.03 13.76
C HIS A 150 -16.60 48.18 15.02
N GLY A 151 -16.83 46.88 14.88
CA GLY A 151 -17.17 46.00 15.99
C GLY A 151 -18.56 46.28 16.57
N PRO A 152 -18.94 45.58 17.65
CA PRO A 152 -20.19 45.84 18.35
C PRO A 152 -20.27 47.26 18.93
N ALA A 153 -21.44 47.89 18.82
CA ALA A 153 -21.66 49.26 19.29
C ALA A 153 -21.32 49.47 20.78
N TRP A 154 -21.43 48.43 21.61
CA TRP A 154 -21.09 48.50 23.03
C TRP A 154 -19.57 48.56 23.30
N LEU A 155 -18.70 48.12 22.38
CA LEU A 155 -17.24 48.28 22.55
C LEU A 155 -16.82 49.75 22.53
N CYS A 156 -17.58 50.60 21.84
CA CYS A 156 -17.36 52.04 21.80
C CYS A 156 -17.87 52.76 23.06
N GLN A 157 -18.57 52.05 23.96
CA GLN A 157 -19.06 52.60 25.22
C GLN A 157 -18.05 52.35 26.35
N LEU A 158 -18.22 53.07 27.46
CA LEU A 158 -17.44 52.84 28.69
C LEU A 158 -17.53 51.36 29.12
N SER A 159 -16.44 50.82 29.67
CA SER A 159 -16.35 49.41 30.08
C SER A 159 -17.41 48.98 31.10
N SER A 160 -18.03 49.93 31.81
CA SER A 160 -19.17 49.70 32.70
C SER A 160 -20.48 49.35 31.96
N ALA A 161 -20.60 49.71 30.69
CA ALA A 161 -21.75 49.42 29.84
C ALA A 161 -21.57 48.14 29.00
N TRP A 162 -20.43 47.46 29.13
CA TRP A 162 -20.18 46.20 28.43
C TRP A 162 -21.06 45.07 29.01
N PRO A 163 -21.47 44.10 28.18
CA PRO A 163 -22.32 42.99 28.63
C PRO A 163 -21.61 42.21 29.73
N SER A 164 -22.11 42.33 30.96
CA SER A 164 -21.61 41.62 32.14
C SER A 164 -22.26 40.25 32.19
N GLN A 165 -21.65 39.26 31.55
CA GLN A 165 -22.03 37.86 31.69
C GLN A 165 -20.83 37.06 32.14
N ASN A 166 -20.62 36.99 33.45
CA ASN A 166 -19.93 35.86 34.06
C ASN A 166 -20.98 34.74 34.13
N PRO A 167 -20.90 33.67 33.31
CA PRO A 167 -21.69 32.49 33.59
C PRO A 167 -21.25 32.02 34.97
N CYS A 168 -22.14 32.07 35.96
CA CYS A 168 -21.92 31.44 37.25
C CYS A 168 -21.82 29.93 36.97
N PHE A 169 -20.60 29.42 36.82
CA PHE A 169 -20.37 27.98 36.73
C PHE A 169 -20.48 27.42 38.15
N GLU A 170 -21.70 27.16 38.61
CA GLU A 170 -21.90 26.36 39.81
C GLU A 170 -21.29 24.97 39.57
N LEU A 171 -20.27 24.65 40.37
CA LEU A 171 -19.63 23.33 40.39
C LEU A 171 -20.60 22.33 41.02
N SER A 172 -21.51 21.76 40.23
CA SER A 172 -22.22 20.56 40.66
C SER A 172 -21.31 19.35 40.49
N SER A 173 -20.89 18.79 41.63
CA SER A 173 -20.05 17.60 41.77
C SER A 173 -20.78 16.30 41.40
N GLN A 174 -21.57 16.31 40.33
CA GLN A 174 -22.18 15.10 39.78
C GLN A 174 -21.57 14.81 38.42
N GLU A 175 -20.59 13.93 38.46
CA GLU A 175 -20.04 13.20 37.34
C GLU A 175 -21.19 12.62 36.50
N LEU A 176 -21.55 13.31 35.42
CA LEU A 176 -22.15 12.67 34.27
C LEU A 176 -21.05 11.84 33.63
N GLU A 177 -20.84 10.63 34.17
CA GLU A 177 -20.37 9.52 33.36
C GLU A 177 -21.26 9.50 32.12
N GLU A 178 -20.73 9.95 31.00
CA GLU A 178 -21.33 9.76 29.69
C GLU A 178 -21.53 8.25 29.52
N ARG A 179 -22.72 7.76 29.88
CA ARG A 179 -23.25 6.53 29.33
C ARG A 179 -23.41 6.80 27.84
N MET A 180 -22.34 6.49 27.08
CA MET A 180 -22.42 6.33 25.64
C MET A 180 -23.46 5.26 25.35
N VAL A 181 -24.71 5.71 25.15
CA VAL A 181 -25.71 4.92 24.44
C VAL A 181 -25.27 4.94 22.99
N VAL A 182 -24.43 3.98 22.61
CA VAL A 182 -24.05 3.77 21.21
C VAL A 182 -25.31 3.37 20.48
N HIS A 183 -25.94 4.32 19.78
CA HIS A 183 -26.78 3.98 18.65
C HIS A 183 -25.83 3.42 17.58
N ALA A 184 -25.72 2.08 17.53
CA ALA A 184 -25.05 1.40 16.44
C ALA A 184 -25.91 1.59 15.18
N GLY A 185 -25.66 2.68 14.46
CA GLY A 185 -26.06 2.78 13.07
C GLY A 185 -25.34 1.67 12.31
N GLN A 186 -26.08 0.72 11.75
CA GLN A 186 -25.55 -0.22 10.77
C GLN A 186 -25.21 0.57 9.50
N GLU A 187 -24.02 1.14 9.45
CA GLU A 187 -23.34 1.22 8.16
C GLU A 187 -22.88 -0.19 7.81
N ASN A 188 -23.13 -0.61 6.56
CA ASN A 188 -22.68 -1.89 5.99
C ASN A 188 -21.15 -1.94 5.84
N ALA A 189 -20.40 -1.57 6.87
CA ALA A 189 -18.97 -1.78 6.91
C ALA A 189 -18.70 -3.29 7.06
N PRO A 190 -17.85 -3.88 6.22
CA PRO A 190 -17.51 -5.30 6.32
C PRO A 190 -16.94 -5.60 7.71
N ASN A 191 -17.37 -6.72 8.30
CA ASN A 191 -17.01 -7.05 9.67
C ASN A 191 -15.48 -7.19 9.80
N PRO A 192 -14.81 -6.34 10.61
CA PRO A 192 -13.35 -6.31 10.67
C PRO A 192 -12.76 -7.62 11.21
N ILE A 193 -13.56 -8.45 11.89
CA ILE A 193 -13.11 -9.71 12.49
C ILE A 193 -12.42 -10.63 11.48
N PHE A 194 -12.90 -10.65 10.23
CA PHE A 194 -12.37 -11.53 9.18
C PHE A 194 -11.00 -11.10 8.68
N SER A 195 -10.61 -9.85 8.93
CA SER A 195 -9.31 -9.28 8.55
C SER A 195 -8.26 -9.43 9.65
N LEU A 196 -8.65 -9.79 10.88
CA LEU A 196 -7.72 -9.87 12.02
C LEU A 196 -6.71 -11.02 11.92
N ARG A 197 -6.96 -12.03 11.08
CA ARG A 197 -6.09 -13.21 10.95
C ARG A 197 -5.98 -13.68 9.51
N SER A 198 -4.78 -14.07 9.12
CA SER A 198 -4.45 -14.60 7.79
C SER A 198 -4.60 -16.13 7.67
N SER A 199 -5.04 -16.81 8.72
CA SER A 199 -5.28 -18.26 8.71
C SER A 199 -6.66 -18.59 9.24
N PHE A 200 -7.35 -19.51 8.57
CA PHE A 200 -8.68 -19.97 8.96
C PHE A 200 -8.70 -20.47 10.42
N MET A 201 -7.81 -21.39 10.78
CA MET A 201 -7.74 -21.90 12.16
C MET A 201 -7.28 -20.84 13.18
N GLY A 202 -6.46 -19.89 12.77
CA GLY A 202 -6.10 -18.74 13.63
C GLY A 202 -7.31 -17.87 13.93
N LEU A 203 -8.16 -17.61 12.93
CA LEU A 203 -9.41 -16.88 13.08
C LEU A 203 -10.42 -17.67 13.94
N VAL A 204 -10.60 -18.96 13.70
CA VAL A 204 -11.48 -19.83 14.51
C VAL A 204 -11.06 -19.81 15.98
N ARG A 205 -9.76 -19.94 16.27
CA ARG A 205 -9.25 -19.88 17.65
C ARG A 205 -9.49 -18.52 18.29
N LEU A 206 -9.25 -17.42 17.56
CA LEU A 206 -9.53 -16.08 18.05
C LEU A 206 -11.00 -15.93 18.46
N VAL A 207 -11.92 -16.29 17.57
CA VAL A 207 -13.36 -16.24 17.86
C VAL A 207 -13.75 -17.17 19.00
N ALA A 208 -13.15 -18.35 19.09
CA ALA A 208 -13.39 -19.27 20.20
C ALA A 208 -12.96 -18.67 21.55
N TYR A 209 -11.81 -18.00 21.62
CA TYR A 209 -11.37 -17.30 22.82
C TYR A 209 -12.28 -16.11 23.17
N LEU A 210 -12.70 -15.32 22.19
CA LEU A 210 -13.64 -14.21 22.41
C LEU A 210 -14.98 -14.71 22.96
N ARG A 211 -15.52 -15.80 22.37
CA ARG A 211 -16.76 -16.43 22.85
C ARG A 211 -16.60 -17.02 24.25
N ARG A 212 -15.45 -17.65 24.54
CA ARG A 212 -15.14 -18.17 25.88
C ARG A 212 -15.07 -17.04 26.91
N PHE A 213 -14.41 -15.94 26.57
CA PHE A 213 -14.33 -14.76 27.43
C PHE A 213 -15.75 -14.27 27.75
N TRP A 214 -16.57 -14.05 26.73
CA TRP A 214 -17.97 -13.66 26.90
C TRP A 214 -18.76 -14.64 27.77
N TYR A 215 -18.58 -15.95 27.55
CA TYR A 215 -19.21 -17.00 28.36
C TYR A 215 -18.79 -16.94 29.85
N ASN A 216 -17.51 -16.70 30.13
CA ASN A 216 -16.96 -16.65 31.49
C ASN A 216 -17.23 -15.35 32.25
N CYS A 217 -17.50 -14.25 31.52
CA CYS A 217 -17.94 -12.98 32.08
C CYS A 217 -19.35 -13.03 32.65
N ASN A 218 -20.19 -13.97 32.19
CA ASN A 218 -21.54 -14.14 32.73
C ASN A 218 -21.50 -14.66 34.18
N PRO A 219 -22.06 -13.94 35.17
CA PRO A 219 -22.04 -14.34 36.58
C PRO A 219 -22.67 -15.72 36.83
N THR A 220 -23.68 -16.09 36.05
CA THR A 220 -24.38 -17.40 36.15
C THR A 220 -23.46 -18.58 35.85
N HIS A 221 -22.39 -18.36 35.09
CA HIS A 221 -21.44 -19.40 34.71
C HIS A 221 -20.22 -19.49 35.63
N ARG A 222 -20.19 -18.80 36.78
CA ARG A 222 -19.00 -18.73 37.64
C ARG A 222 -18.44 -20.11 38.01
N ALA A 223 -19.31 -21.09 38.31
CA ALA A 223 -18.92 -22.47 38.61
C ALA A 223 -18.57 -23.32 37.36
N LEU A 224 -19.06 -22.93 36.17
CA LEU A 224 -18.90 -23.65 34.90
C LEU A 224 -17.88 -22.97 33.97
N ARG A 225 -17.04 -22.08 34.50
CA ARG A 225 -16.06 -21.32 33.71
C ARG A 225 -15.16 -22.26 32.93
N ARG A 226 -15.01 -21.96 31.65
CA ARG A 226 -14.16 -22.71 30.73
C ARG A 226 -12.73 -22.21 30.85
N VAL A 227 -11.80 -23.06 31.26
CA VAL A 227 -10.37 -22.75 31.44
C VAL A 227 -9.48 -23.75 30.70
N GLY A 228 -8.20 -23.40 30.48
CA GLY A 228 -7.22 -24.26 29.81
C GLY A 228 -7.28 -24.20 28.27
N TYR A 229 -6.92 -25.30 27.61
CA TYR A 229 -6.91 -25.39 26.13
C TYR A 229 -8.31 -25.28 25.51
N LEU A 230 -8.39 -24.86 24.24
CA LEU A 230 -9.66 -24.81 23.51
C LEU A 230 -10.21 -26.22 23.26
N ARG A 231 -11.46 -26.44 23.66
CA ARG A 231 -12.17 -27.69 23.38
C ARG A 231 -12.63 -27.72 21.93
N THR A 232 -12.81 -28.93 21.39
CA THR A 232 -13.33 -29.14 20.04
C THR A 232 -14.72 -28.51 19.85
N SER A 233 -15.59 -28.59 20.87
CA SER A 233 -16.90 -27.95 20.86
C SER A 233 -16.82 -26.43 20.71
N GLU A 234 -15.87 -25.78 21.39
CA GLU A 234 -15.67 -24.32 21.29
C GLU A 234 -15.19 -23.91 19.90
N LEU A 235 -14.32 -24.72 19.28
CA LEU A 235 -13.89 -24.51 17.90
C LEU A 235 -15.04 -24.71 16.91
N GLN A 236 -15.89 -25.71 17.12
CA GLN A 236 -17.08 -25.94 16.29
C GLN A 236 -18.08 -24.79 16.42
N GLU A 237 -18.41 -24.36 17.63
CA GLU A 237 -19.27 -23.21 17.89
C GLU A 237 -18.73 -21.92 17.25
N ALA A 238 -17.42 -21.67 17.37
CA ALA A 238 -16.76 -20.51 16.78
C ALA A 238 -16.79 -20.56 15.24
N THR A 239 -16.51 -21.74 14.67
CA THR A 239 -16.63 -21.95 13.21
C THR A 239 -18.04 -21.66 12.73
N GLN A 240 -19.05 -22.17 13.44
CA GLN A 240 -20.44 -21.96 13.10
C GLN A 240 -20.88 -20.50 13.27
N ALA A 241 -20.35 -19.78 14.26
CA ALA A 241 -20.61 -18.35 14.43
C ALA A 241 -20.02 -17.53 13.27
N LEU A 242 -18.78 -17.83 12.86
CA LEU A 242 -18.13 -17.20 11.71
C LEU A 242 -18.92 -17.44 10.42
N LEU A 243 -19.37 -18.67 10.18
CA LEU A 243 -20.17 -19.02 9.01
C LEU A 243 -21.50 -18.29 9.00
N ARG A 244 -22.19 -18.20 10.15
CA ARG A 244 -23.43 -17.45 10.29
C ARG A 244 -23.25 -15.95 10.00
N SER A 245 -22.20 -15.35 10.54
CA SER A 245 -21.88 -13.93 10.27
C SER A 245 -21.60 -13.70 8.79
N ALA A 246 -20.71 -14.52 8.19
CA ALA A 246 -20.36 -14.39 6.78
C ALA A 246 -21.56 -14.59 5.84
N GLN A 247 -22.49 -15.49 6.21
CA GLN A 247 -23.71 -15.70 5.43
C GLN A 247 -24.67 -14.52 5.56
N ARG A 248 -24.87 -13.95 6.76
CA ARG A 248 -25.69 -12.75 6.94
C ARG A 248 -25.12 -11.56 6.17
N GLU A 249 -23.80 -11.37 6.17
CA GLU A 249 -23.16 -10.29 5.41
C GLU A 249 -23.34 -10.41 3.88
N CYS A 250 -23.54 -11.61 3.35
CA CYS A 250 -23.63 -11.85 1.90
C CYS A 250 -25.03 -12.20 1.37
N PHE A 251 -25.90 -12.75 2.23
CA PHE A 251 -27.17 -13.38 1.83
C PHE A 251 -28.28 -13.06 2.84
N ASP A 252 -28.27 -11.88 3.46
CA ASP A 252 -29.25 -11.53 4.51
C ASP A 252 -30.69 -11.65 4.01
N GLU A 253 -30.98 -11.13 2.81
CA GLU A 253 -32.29 -11.23 2.18
C GLU A 253 -32.73 -12.69 1.99
N GLU A 254 -31.87 -13.54 1.39
CA GLU A 254 -32.22 -14.93 1.18
C GLU A 254 -32.40 -15.71 2.48
N ILE A 255 -31.62 -15.40 3.52
CA ILE A 255 -31.77 -16.01 4.84
C ILE A 255 -33.11 -15.61 5.46
N ASN A 256 -33.47 -14.32 5.40
CA ASN A 256 -34.73 -13.82 5.92
C ASN A 256 -35.94 -14.41 5.16
N ASP A 257 -35.85 -14.50 3.83
CA ASP A 257 -36.88 -15.13 2.99
C ASP A 257 -37.04 -16.61 3.31
N LEU A 258 -35.94 -17.34 3.50
CA LEU A 258 -35.96 -18.75 3.88
C LEU A 258 -36.58 -18.97 5.26
N GLN A 259 -36.30 -18.09 6.23
CA GLN A 259 -36.87 -18.18 7.57
C GLN A 259 -38.36 -17.87 7.59
N ARG A 260 -38.82 -16.90 6.80
CA ARG A 260 -40.23 -16.47 6.77
C ARG A 260 -41.11 -17.34 5.89
N TYR A 261 -40.65 -17.67 4.68
CA TYR A 261 -41.46 -18.30 3.64
C TYR A 261 -41.01 -19.73 3.29
N GLY A 262 -39.93 -20.22 3.90
CA GLY A 262 -39.36 -21.55 3.61
C GLY A 262 -38.70 -21.66 2.22
N ASN A 263 -38.59 -20.55 1.48
CA ASN A 263 -38.07 -20.53 0.12
C ASN A 263 -37.46 -19.16 -0.22
N VAL A 264 -36.37 -19.16 -0.99
CA VAL A 264 -35.82 -17.92 -1.58
C VAL A 264 -36.67 -17.43 -2.75
N LYS A 265 -36.60 -16.11 -3.01
CA LYS A 265 -37.19 -15.44 -4.19
C LYS A 265 -36.83 -16.16 -5.50
N ARG A 266 -37.75 -16.15 -6.47
CA ARG A 266 -37.53 -16.75 -7.81
C ARG A 266 -36.39 -16.10 -8.58
N SER A 267 -36.11 -14.83 -8.32
CA SER A 267 -35.02 -14.07 -8.94
C SER A 267 -33.63 -14.34 -8.32
N SER A 268 -33.55 -14.97 -7.14
CA SER A 268 -32.25 -15.21 -6.49
C SER A 268 -31.47 -16.28 -7.25
N GLY A 269 -30.18 -16.00 -7.49
CA GLY A 269 -29.25 -16.98 -8.07
C GLY A 269 -29.07 -18.26 -7.24
N LEU A 270 -29.50 -18.24 -5.97
CA LEU A 270 -29.48 -19.40 -5.07
C LEU A 270 -30.67 -20.34 -5.27
N LYS A 271 -31.74 -19.94 -5.99
CA LYS A 271 -32.96 -20.75 -6.09
C LYS A 271 -32.71 -22.16 -6.63
N THR A 272 -31.79 -22.27 -7.60
CA THR A 272 -31.39 -23.55 -8.22
C THR A 272 -30.69 -24.52 -7.26
N LEU A 273 -30.15 -24.01 -6.15
CA LEU A 273 -29.49 -24.81 -5.11
C LEU A 273 -30.48 -25.34 -4.07
N CYS A 274 -31.76 -24.96 -4.15
CA CYS A 274 -32.81 -25.30 -3.18
C CYS A 274 -32.33 -25.11 -1.73
N PRO A 275 -31.95 -23.89 -1.33
CA PRO A 275 -31.29 -23.67 -0.05
C PRO A 275 -32.22 -24.00 1.13
N ILE A 276 -31.64 -24.56 2.19
CA ILE A 276 -32.29 -24.92 3.45
C ILE A 276 -31.52 -24.31 4.62
N ILE A 277 -32.18 -24.09 5.76
CA ILE A 277 -31.52 -23.65 6.98
C ILE A 277 -31.43 -24.83 7.95
N HIS A 278 -30.23 -25.10 8.46
CA HIS A 278 -30.00 -26.11 9.49
C HIS A 278 -28.92 -25.60 10.45
N ASP A 279 -29.16 -25.73 11.75
CA ASP A 279 -28.34 -25.14 12.83
C ASP A 279 -28.00 -23.64 12.60
N GLY A 280 -28.96 -22.90 12.06
CA GLY A 280 -28.83 -21.47 11.78
C GLY A 280 -27.86 -21.11 10.64
N VAL A 281 -27.35 -22.07 9.86
CA VAL A 281 -26.58 -21.82 8.64
C VAL A 281 -27.36 -22.24 7.40
N MET A 282 -27.22 -21.48 6.31
CA MET A 282 -27.80 -21.80 5.02
C MET A 282 -26.96 -22.88 4.30
N ARG A 283 -27.63 -23.95 3.87
CA ARG A 283 -27.04 -25.13 3.24
C ARG A 283 -27.78 -25.47 1.95
N ILE A 284 -27.17 -26.30 1.11
CA ILE A 284 -27.82 -26.83 -0.09
C ILE A 284 -28.85 -27.89 0.30
N GLY A 285 -30.09 -27.78 -0.18
CA GLY A 285 -31.14 -28.79 0.04
C GLY A 285 -30.91 -30.08 -0.74
N GLY A 286 -30.16 -30.02 -1.85
CA GLY A 286 -29.44 -31.14 -2.44
C GLY A 286 -30.28 -32.28 -3.04
N ARG A 287 -29.63 -33.09 -3.89
CA ARG A 287 -30.20 -34.32 -4.48
C ARG A 287 -29.72 -35.59 -3.78
N LEU A 288 -28.77 -35.47 -2.85
CA LEU A 288 -28.09 -36.58 -2.18
C LEU A 288 -28.74 -36.99 -0.85
N ARG A 289 -30.01 -36.61 -0.60
CA ARG A 289 -30.70 -36.84 0.67
C ARG A 289 -30.68 -38.33 1.07
N ASN A 290 -30.84 -39.22 0.09
CA ASN A 290 -30.91 -40.67 0.29
C ASN A 290 -29.54 -41.37 0.25
N ALA A 291 -28.45 -40.66 -0.05
CA ALA A 291 -27.11 -41.27 -0.11
C ALA A 291 -26.61 -41.65 1.29
N PRO A 292 -25.83 -42.75 1.46
CA PRO A 292 -25.26 -43.14 2.76
C PRO A 292 -23.97 -42.36 3.05
N VAL A 293 -24.03 -41.03 3.04
CA VAL A 293 -22.90 -40.13 3.29
C VAL A 293 -23.18 -39.17 4.44
N SER A 294 -22.16 -38.49 4.95
CA SER A 294 -22.30 -37.53 6.05
C SER A 294 -23.25 -36.39 5.71
N TYR A 295 -23.90 -35.82 6.73
CA TYR A 295 -24.85 -34.72 6.55
C TYR A 295 -24.23 -33.50 5.85
N ASP A 296 -22.99 -33.13 6.23
CA ASP A 296 -22.24 -32.04 5.58
C ASP A 296 -22.03 -32.27 4.09
N ARG A 297 -21.85 -33.52 3.65
CA ARG A 297 -21.67 -33.88 2.23
C ARG A 297 -23.00 -33.92 1.47
N LYS A 298 -24.10 -34.26 2.15
CA LYS A 298 -25.45 -34.16 1.57
C LYS A 298 -25.88 -32.70 1.38
N HIS A 299 -25.58 -31.89 2.39
CA HIS A 299 -26.06 -30.51 2.54
C HIS A 299 -24.90 -29.56 2.85
N PRO A 300 -24.00 -29.31 1.87
CA PRO A 300 -22.85 -28.44 2.08
C PRO A 300 -23.29 -26.99 2.32
N ILE A 301 -22.49 -26.26 3.10
CA ILE A 301 -22.78 -24.89 3.58
C ILE A 301 -22.50 -23.87 2.47
N ILE A 302 -23.51 -23.07 2.11
CA ILE A 302 -23.38 -22.11 1.01
C ILE A 302 -22.50 -20.93 1.44
N LEU A 303 -21.51 -20.56 0.62
CA LEU A 303 -20.61 -19.43 0.89
C LEU A 303 -20.43 -18.55 -0.35
N ALA A 304 -20.27 -17.24 -0.16
CA ALA A 304 -19.87 -16.34 -1.23
C ALA A 304 -18.36 -16.46 -1.49
N ALA A 305 -17.93 -16.69 -2.73
CA ALA A 305 -16.49 -16.76 -3.05
C ALA A 305 -15.74 -15.42 -2.89
N SER A 306 -16.46 -14.29 -2.92
CA SER A 306 -15.87 -12.96 -2.68
C SER A 306 -15.54 -12.71 -1.21
N HIS A 307 -16.17 -13.44 -0.28
CA HIS A 307 -16.05 -13.16 1.14
C HIS A 307 -14.66 -13.55 1.70
N PRO A 308 -14.03 -12.73 2.56
CA PRO A 308 -12.70 -13.03 3.12
C PRO A 308 -12.61 -14.38 3.85
N LEU A 309 -13.66 -14.77 4.60
CA LEU A 309 -13.72 -16.08 5.25
C LEU A 309 -13.55 -17.23 4.24
N THR A 310 -14.19 -17.13 3.07
CA THR A 310 -14.13 -18.16 2.04
C THR A 310 -12.72 -18.26 1.46
N MET A 311 -12.04 -17.13 1.25
CA MET A 311 -10.63 -17.10 0.86
C MET A 311 -9.75 -17.83 1.88
N LEU A 312 -9.92 -17.55 3.18
CA LEU A 312 -9.17 -18.20 4.25
C LEU A 312 -9.41 -19.72 4.28
N ILE A 313 -10.66 -20.16 4.05
CA ILE A 313 -11.01 -21.59 3.94
C ILE A 313 -10.28 -22.22 2.76
N VAL A 314 -10.35 -21.63 1.56
CA VAL A 314 -9.67 -22.19 0.38
C VAL A 314 -8.16 -22.27 0.59
N GLN A 315 -7.53 -21.24 1.16
CA GLN A 315 -6.11 -21.24 1.50
C GLN A 315 -5.75 -22.31 2.54
N HIS A 316 -6.63 -22.56 3.51
CA HIS A 316 -6.46 -23.61 4.50
C HIS A 316 -6.46 -25.00 3.87
N TYR A 317 -7.44 -25.29 3.00
CA TYR A 317 -7.48 -26.55 2.27
C TYR A 317 -6.30 -26.69 1.30
N HIS A 318 -5.88 -25.61 0.65
CA HIS A 318 -4.71 -25.63 -0.22
C HIS A 318 -3.45 -26.12 0.51
N ARG A 319 -3.20 -25.60 1.73
CA ARG A 319 -2.04 -25.98 2.56
C ARG A 319 -2.21 -27.37 3.18
N ASN A 320 -3.39 -27.69 3.70
CA ASN A 320 -3.65 -29.00 4.34
C ASN A 320 -3.60 -30.16 3.35
N LEU A 321 -4.00 -29.94 2.10
CA LEU A 321 -3.93 -30.94 1.04
C LEU A 321 -2.57 -30.93 0.32
N LEU A 322 -1.53 -30.41 0.96
CA LEU A 322 -0.15 -30.38 0.45
C LEU A 322 -0.05 -29.79 -0.96
N HIS A 323 -0.67 -28.63 -1.18
CA HIS A 323 -0.68 -27.93 -2.48
C HIS A 323 -1.33 -28.72 -3.62
N ALA A 324 -2.36 -29.52 -3.29
CA ALA A 324 -3.16 -30.24 -4.26
C ALA A 324 -3.66 -29.40 -5.44
N GLY A 325 -3.81 -30.07 -6.58
CA GLY A 325 -4.37 -29.48 -7.80
C GLY A 325 -5.83 -29.02 -7.64
N GLN A 326 -6.28 -28.19 -8.58
CA GLN A 326 -7.56 -27.48 -8.49
C GLN A 326 -8.77 -28.42 -8.33
N GLN A 327 -8.81 -29.54 -9.05
CA GLN A 327 -9.95 -30.48 -9.00
C GLN A 327 -10.09 -31.15 -7.64
N LEU A 328 -8.97 -31.64 -7.08
CA LEU A 328 -8.94 -32.26 -5.76
C LEU A 328 -9.35 -31.27 -4.67
N MET A 329 -8.85 -30.03 -4.73
CA MET A 329 -9.28 -28.98 -3.81
C MET A 329 -10.79 -28.74 -3.87
N ILE A 330 -11.35 -28.61 -5.08
CA ILE A 330 -12.78 -28.34 -5.26
C ILE A 330 -13.62 -29.51 -4.74
N SER A 331 -13.24 -30.76 -5.02
CA SER A 331 -13.99 -31.92 -4.54
C SER A 331 -13.99 -32.00 -3.02
N THR A 332 -12.82 -31.82 -2.38
CA THR A 332 -12.71 -31.91 -0.92
C THR A 332 -13.43 -30.76 -0.23
N ILE A 333 -13.31 -29.52 -0.73
CA ILE A 333 -14.03 -28.38 -0.16
C ILE A 333 -15.55 -28.61 -0.25
N ARG A 334 -16.03 -29.18 -1.37
CA ARG A 334 -17.46 -29.49 -1.59
C ARG A 334 -18.04 -30.58 -0.71
N GLU A 335 -17.21 -31.33 0.02
CA GLU A 335 -17.69 -32.27 1.03
C GLU A 335 -18.31 -31.56 2.24
N LYS A 336 -18.01 -30.27 2.45
CA LYS A 336 -18.52 -29.49 3.59
C LYS A 336 -19.04 -28.11 3.23
N PHE A 337 -18.41 -27.45 2.27
CA PHE A 337 -18.70 -26.08 1.88
C PHE A 337 -19.05 -26.00 0.40
N TRP A 338 -20.03 -25.17 0.06
CA TRP A 338 -20.36 -24.83 -1.31
C TRP A 338 -20.11 -23.35 -1.61
N PRO A 339 -18.84 -22.95 -1.84
CA PRO A 339 -18.55 -21.63 -2.35
C PRO A 339 -19.10 -21.43 -3.77
N ILE A 340 -19.92 -20.40 -3.96
CA ILE A 340 -20.47 -20.02 -5.27
C ILE A 340 -19.32 -19.55 -6.15
N ARG A 341 -19.17 -20.10 -7.37
CA ARG A 341 -18.04 -19.79 -8.29
C ARG A 341 -16.65 -20.15 -7.74
N ILE A 342 -16.54 -21.24 -6.97
CA ILE A 342 -15.28 -21.73 -6.36
C ILE A 342 -14.08 -21.85 -7.32
N ARG A 343 -14.29 -22.20 -8.60
CA ARG A 343 -13.20 -22.49 -9.56
C ARG A 343 -12.22 -21.32 -9.71
N ASN A 344 -12.73 -20.10 -9.84
CA ASN A 344 -11.89 -18.92 -10.03
C ASN A 344 -11.11 -18.60 -8.76
N LEU A 345 -11.73 -18.78 -7.59
CA LEU A 345 -11.08 -18.59 -6.29
C LEU A 345 -9.95 -19.59 -6.07
N VAL A 346 -10.17 -20.87 -6.35
CA VAL A 346 -9.14 -21.92 -6.24
C VAL A 346 -8.00 -21.65 -7.23
N ARG A 347 -8.31 -21.27 -8.47
CA ARG A 347 -7.28 -20.90 -9.47
C ARG A 347 -6.41 -19.74 -8.97
N LYS A 348 -7.04 -18.69 -8.41
CA LYS A 348 -6.34 -17.55 -7.82
C LYS A 348 -5.42 -17.98 -6.67
N VAL A 349 -5.94 -18.76 -5.70
CA VAL A 349 -5.14 -19.23 -4.56
C VAL A 349 -3.93 -20.05 -4.98
N VAL A 350 -4.08 -20.93 -5.98
CA VAL A 350 -2.96 -21.74 -6.50
C VAL A 350 -1.95 -20.87 -7.25
N HIS A 351 -2.42 -19.91 -8.05
CA HIS A 351 -1.58 -18.98 -8.79
C HIS A 351 -0.75 -18.08 -7.86
N ASP A 352 -1.39 -17.53 -6.83
CA ASP A 352 -0.75 -16.61 -5.87
C ASP A 352 0.16 -17.36 -4.87
N CYS A 353 0.18 -18.70 -4.91
CA CYS A 353 1.01 -19.51 -4.02
C CYS A 353 2.46 -19.58 -4.52
N VAL A 354 3.37 -18.97 -3.77
CA VAL A 354 4.82 -18.98 -4.06
C VAL A 354 5.41 -20.40 -4.17
N GLN A 355 4.97 -21.34 -3.33
CA GLN A 355 5.44 -22.72 -3.39
C GLN A 355 4.98 -23.42 -4.66
N CYS A 356 3.72 -23.23 -5.07
CA CYS A 356 3.21 -23.76 -6.33
C CYS A 356 3.92 -23.15 -7.53
N PHE A 357 4.17 -21.84 -7.49
CA PHE A 357 4.91 -21.14 -8.53
C PHE A 357 6.32 -21.70 -8.71
N ARG A 358 7.08 -21.86 -7.61
CA ARG A 358 8.45 -22.40 -7.65
C ARG A 358 8.52 -23.83 -8.18
N LEU A 359 7.52 -24.66 -7.85
CA LEU A 359 7.47 -26.07 -8.24
C LEU A 359 6.85 -26.31 -9.62
N LYS A 360 6.40 -25.26 -10.31
CA LYS A 360 5.81 -25.34 -11.65
C LYS A 360 6.66 -24.55 -12.65
N PRO A 361 7.85 -25.06 -13.04
CA PRO A 361 8.63 -24.40 -14.07
C PRO A 361 7.84 -24.37 -15.38
N THR A 362 7.61 -23.19 -15.92
CA THR A 362 7.17 -23.02 -17.31
C THR A 362 8.41 -23.10 -18.20
N THR A 363 8.47 -24.09 -19.09
CA THR A 363 9.44 -24.11 -20.17
C THR A 363 9.14 -22.93 -21.09
N ASN A 364 9.96 -21.88 -21.03
CA ASN A 364 9.88 -20.80 -22.01
C ASN A 364 10.24 -21.38 -23.37
N GLU A 365 9.34 -21.23 -24.34
CA GLU A 365 9.65 -21.55 -25.73
C GLU A 365 10.62 -20.48 -26.25
N GLN A 366 11.90 -20.85 -26.37
CA GLN A 366 12.90 -19.95 -26.93
C GLN A 366 12.66 -19.83 -28.43
N MET A 367 12.27 -18.63 -28.91
CA MET A 367 12.28 -18.36 -30.34
C MET A 367 13.72 -18.49 -30.87
N MET A 368 13.92 -19.27 -31.93
CA MET A 368 15.24 -19.37 -32.56
C MET A 368 15.67 -18.00 -33.08
N GLY A 369 16.88 -17.57 -32.73
CA GLY A 369 17.45 -16.31 -33.19
C GLY A 369 17.68 -16.31 -34.71
N LYS A 370 17.64 -15.11 -35.32
CA LYS A 370 18.04 -14.95 -36.73
C LYS A 370 19.52 -15.29 -36.88
N LEU A 371 19.89 -15.93 -37.98
CA LEU A 371 21.29 -16.20 -38.30
C LEU A 371 22.02 -14.87 -38.59
N PRO A 372 23.27 -14.70 -38.11
CA PRO A 372 24.10 -13.55 -38.45
C PRO A 372 24.35 -13.44 -39.97
N ALA A 373 24.51 -12.22 -40.48
CA ALA A 373 24.75 -11.94 -41.90
C ALA A 373 26.00 -12.68 -42.41
N GLU A 374 27.00 -12.81 -41.56
CA GLU A 374 28.27 -13.48 -41.79
C GLU A 374 28.12 -14.97 -42.10
N ARG A 375 26.99 -15.59 -41.74
CA ARG A 375 26.67 -17.00 -42.07
C ARG A 375 25.87 -17.17 -43.35
N VAL A 376 25.26 -16.11 -43.87
CA VAL A 376 24.31 -16.17 -45.00
C VAL A 376 24.77 -15.37 -46.21
N THR A 377 25.74 -14.47 -46.04
CA THR A 377 26.30 -13.65 -47.12
C THR A 377 27.53 -14.34 -47.73
N PRO A 378 27.53 -14.64 -49.04
CA PRO A 378 28.69 -15.22 -49.72
C PRO A 378 29.93 -14.34 -49.64
N THR A 379 31.05 -14.91 -49.19
CA THR A 379 32.36 -14.25 -49.01
C THR A 379 33.50 -15.25 -49.28
N LEU A 380 34.75 -14.79 -49.25
CA LEU A 380 35.90 -15.69 -49.38
C LEU A 380 36.05 -16.60 -48.14
N PRO A 381 36.49 -17.86 -48.29
CA PRO A 381 36.73 -18.76 -47.16
C PRO A 381 37.66 -18.14 -46.11
N PHE A 382 37.36 -18.36 -44.83
CA PHE A 382 38.07 -17.82 -43.66
C PHE A 382 38.12 -16.28 -43.53
N LEU A 383 37.47 -15.53 -44.41
CA LEU A 383 37.38 -14.06 -44.29
C LEU A 383 36.65 -13.64 -43.00
N THR A 384 35.56 -14.34 -42.68
CA THR A 384 34.93 -14.29 -41.36
C THR A 384 35.07 -15.65 -40.69
N THR A 385 35.70 -15.67 -39.53
CA THR A 385 36.06 -16.90 -38.82
C THR A 385 35.61 -16.82 -37.36
N GLY A 386 35.01 -17.88 -36.84
CA GLY A 386 34.87 -18.06 -35.39
C GLY A 386 36.06 -18.80 -34.82
N VAL A 387 36.47 -18.47 -33.61
CA VAL A 387 37.48 -19.23 -32.89
C VAL A 387 36.97 -19.66 -31.53
N ASP A 388 37.25 -20.92 -31.19
CA ASP A 388 36.98 -21.48 -29.88
C ASP A 388 38.15 -22.38 -29.43
N LEU A 389 38.31 -22.53 -28.12
CA LEU A 389 39.33 -23.37 -27.52
C LEU A 389 38.67 -24.56 -26.84
N CYS A 390 39.09 -25.75 -27.24
CA CYS A 390 38.58 -26.97 -26.64
C CYS A 390 38.97 -27.11 -25.17
N VAL A 391 38.20 -27.95 -24.47
CA VAL A 391 38.54 -28.52 -23.16
C VAL A 391 39.96 -29.12 -23.21
N PRO A 392 40.75 -29.00 -22.12
CA PRO A 392 42.12 -29.50 -22.09
C PRO A 392 42.21 -30.98 -22.48
N LEU A 393 43.07 -31.26 -23.45
CA LEU A 393 43.51 -32.60 -23.80
C LEU A 393 44.80 -32.92 -23.02
N LEU A 394 45.02 -34.20 -22.77
CA LEU A 394 46.25 -34.68 -22.14
C LEU A 394 47.08 -35.39 -23.19
N TYR A 395 48.32 -34.94 -23.35
CA TYR A 395 49.29 -35.60 -24.22
C TYR A 395 50.56 -35.95 -23.46
N ARG A 396 51.28 -36.96 -23.93
CA ARG A 396 52.56 -37.39 -23.35
C ARG A 396 53.64 -37.15 -24.38
N ILE A 397 54.67 -36.42 -23.98
CA ILE A 397 55.90 -36.31 -24.76
C ILE A 397 56.83 -37.43 -24.28
N GLY A 398 57.01 -38.47 -25.09
CA GLY A 398 57.87 -39.63 -24.79
C GLY A 398 57.14 -40.91 -24.35
N GLY A 399 57.82 -41.73 -23.54
CA GLY A 399 57.35 -43.06 -23.13
C GLY A 399 56.23 -43.07 -22.06
N ARG A 400 55.70 -44.27 -21.75
CA ARG A 400 54.56 -44.47 -20.83
C ARG A 400 54.76 -43.93 -19.40
N LYS A 401 56.00 -43.65 -18.99
CA LYS A 401 56.35 -43.17 -17.63
C LYS A 401 56.35 -41.65 -17.48
N THR A 402 56.23 -40.87 -18.55
CA THR A 402 56.22 -39.41 -18.47
C THR A 402 54.85 -38.90 -18.01
N ALA A 403 54.85 -37.90 -17.12
CA ALA A 403 53.62 -37.25 -16.69
C ALA A 403 52.87 -36.62 -17.87
N PRO A 404 51.54 -36.78 -17.97
CA PRO A 404 50.75 -36.17 -19.02
C PRO A 404 50.73 -34.65 -18.87
N VAL A 405 50.96 -33.94 -19.96
CA VAL A 405 50.90 -32.48 -20.04
C VAL A 405 49.55 -32.07 -20.64
N LYS A 406 48.97 -30.98 -20.15
CA LYS A 406 47.75 -30.40 -20.71
C LYS A 406 48.11 -29.64 -21.99
N CYS A 407 47.34 -29.87 -23.04
CA CYS A 407 47.29 -29.02 -24.23
C CYS A 407 45.84 -28.65 -24.51
N TYR A 408 45.67 -27.65 -25.36
CA TYR A 408 44.39 -27.13 -25.82
C TYR A 408 44.39 -27.14 -27.34
N VAL A 409 43.21 -27.10 -27.92
CA VAL A 409 43.05 -27.10 -29.37
C VAL A 409 42.26 -25.85 -29.75
N ALA A 410 42.87 -24.98 -30.54
CA ALA A 410 42.17 -23.89 -31.18
C ALA A 410 41.48 -24.38 -32.44
N ILE A 411 40.17 -24.19 -32.48
CA ILE A 411 39.33 -24.49 -33.64
C ILE A 411 38.94 -23.16 -34.28
N PHE A 412 39.44 -22.93 -35.48
CA PHE A 412 39.02 -21.84 -36.34
C PHE A 412 37.96 -22.37 -37.31
N VAL A 413 36.75 -21.82 -37.25
CA VAL A 413 35.61 -22.20 -38.08
C VAL A 413 35.32 -21.10 -39.09
N CYS A 414 35.37 -21.39 -40.39
CA CYS A 414 34.89 -20.43 -41.39
C CYS A 414 33.37 -20.25 -41.24
N MET A 415 32.90 -19.00 -41.07
CA MET A 415 31.48 -18.74 -40.85
C MET A 415 30.59 -19.03 -42.06
N LEU A 416 31.16 -18.98 -43.27
CA LEU A 416 30.46 -19.31 -44.50
C LEU A 416 30.45 -20.82 -44.78
N THR A 417 31.62 -21.42 -44.99
CA THR A 417 31.74 -22.81 -45.47
C THR A 417 31.68 -23.86 -44.37
N LYS A 418 31.78 -23.44 -43.09
CA LYS A 418 31.98 -24.32 -41.93
C LYS A 418 33.26 -25.15 -41.98
N ALA A 419 34.19 -24.81 -42.87
CA ALA A 419 35.51 -25.44 -42.89
C ALA A 419 36.25 -25.18 -41.58
N LEU A 420 36.88 -26.24 -41.07
CA LEU A 420 37.64 -26.19 -39.82
C LEU A 420 39.13 -26.08 -40.10
N HIS A 421 39.82 -25.25 -39.34
CA HIS A 421 41.26 -25.25 -39.21
C HIS A 421 41.61 -25.42 -37.73
N VAL A 422 42.46 -26.39 -37.45
CA VAL A 422 42.70 -26.87 -36.09
C VAL A 422 44.18 -26.72 -35.77
N GLU A 423 44.49 -26.08 -34.65
CA GLU A 423 45.87 -25.83 -34.20
C GLU A 423 46.02 -26.22 -32.73
N LEU A 424 47.15 -26.84 -32.40
CA LEU A 424 47.49 -27.20 -31.02
C LEU A 424 48.05 -25.98 -30.28
N ILE A 425 47.68 -25.83 -29.00
CA ILE A 425 48.17 -24.78 -28.11
C ILE A 425 48.60 -25.40 -26.78
N ASP A 426 49.77 -25.04 -26.27
CA ASP A 426 50.29 -25.59 -25.02
C ASP A 426 49.54 -25.09 -23.78
N ASN A 427 49.07 -23.84 -23.78
CA ASN A 427 48.36 -23.24 -22.66
C ASN A 427 47.35 -22.18 -23.10
N LEU A 428 46.43 -21.80 -22.21
CA LEU A 428 45.41 -20.78 -22.49
C LEU A 428 45.93 -19.34 -22.34
N SER A 429 47.23 -19.08 -22.48
CA SER A 429 47.76 -17.72 -22.37
C SER A 429 47.53 -16.89 -23.65
N THR A 430 47.43 -15.58 -23.48
CA THR A 430 47.36 -14.62 -24.61
C THR A 430 48.51 -14.78 -25.61
N PRO A 431 49.80 -14.87 -25.19
CA PRO A 431 50.90 -15.03 -26.15
C PRO A 431 50.81 -16.34 -26.95
N SER A 432 50.39 -17.43 -26.31
CA SER A 432 50.25 -18.73 -26.98
C SER A 432 49.10 -18.71 -27.99
N PHE A 433 48.02 -18.00 -27.69
CA PHE A 433 46.96 -17.76 -28.66
C PHE A 433 47.43 -16.87 -29.83
N ILE A 434 48.16 -15.77 -29.58
CA ILE A 434 48.69 -14.90 -30.65
C ILE A 434 49.62 -15.70 -31.59
N ALA A 435 50.51 -16.53 -31.05
CA ALA A 435 51.37 -17.40 -31.85
C ALA A 435 50.55 -18.35 -32.74
N THR A 436 49.46 -18.89 -32.19
CA THR A 436 48.54 -19.77 -32.92
C THR A 436 47.76 -19.02 -34.01
N LEU A 437 47.29 -17.81 -33.70
CA LEU A 437 46.65 -16.93 -34.67
C LEU A 437 47.59 -16.59 -35.84
N LYS A 438 48.88 -16.35 -35.56
CA LYS A 438 49.89 -16.14 -36.62
C LYS A 438 50.01 -17.36 -37.53
N ARG A 439 50.04 -18.59 -36.99
CA ARG A 439 50.07 -19.83 -37.79
C ARG A 439 48.82 -19.99 -38.66
N PHE A 440 47.65 -19.71 -38.09
CA PHE A 440 46.39 -19.69 -38.83
C PHE A 440 46.43 -18.69 -40.00
N VAL A 441 46.81 -17.44 -39.74
CA VAL A 441 46.89 -16.37 -40.75
C VAL A 441 47.90 -16.71 -41.84
N ALA A 442 49.04 -17.28 -41.49
CA ALA A 442 50.06 -17.68 -42.47
C ALA A 442 49.55 -18.76 -43.45
N ARG A 443 48.63 -19.64 -43.01
CA ARG A 443 48.08 -20.73 -43.83
C ARG A 443 46.78 -20.38 -44.55
N ARG A 444 45.91 -19.59 -43.93
CA ARG A 444 44.54 -19.31 -44.41
C ARG A 444 44.34 -17.88 -44.89
N GLY A 445 45.34 -17.02 -44.74
CA GLY A 445 45.24 -15.59 -45.01
C GLY A 445 44.68 -14.81 -43.82
N LYS A 446 44.75 -13.48 -43.90
CA LYS A 446 44.29 -12.58 -42.85
C LYS A 446 42.75 -12.50 -42.85
N PRO A 447 42.06 -12.89 -41.76
CA PRO A 447 40.62 -12.70 -41.65
C PRO A 447 40.28 -11.21 -41.54
N ASN A 448 39.10 -10.82 -42.01
CA ASN A 448 38.54 -9.50 -41.78
C ASN A 448 37.89 -9.41 -40.39
N LEU A 449 37.19 -10.48 -40.00
CA LEU A 449 36.48 -10.56 -38.72
C LEU A 449 36.75 -11.91 -38.05
N ILE A 450 37.09 -11.85 -36.77
CA ILE A 450 37.20 -13.03 -35.89
C ILE A 450 36.13 -12.92 -34.80
N GLU A 451 35.15 -13.81 -34.84
CA GLU A 451 34.18 -13.99 -33.76
C GLU A 451 34.79 -14.89 -32.68
N ARG A 452 34.69 -14.47 -31.42
CA ARG A 452 35.25 -15.17 -30.27
C ARG A 452 34.34 -14.99 -29.07
N ASP A 453 34.46 -15.86 -28.08
CA ASP A 453 33.75 -15.70 -26.81
C ASP A 453 34.43 -14.62 -25.92
N ASN A 454 34.01 -14.50 -24.67
CA ASN A 454 34.59 -13.52 -23.74
C ASN A 454 35.77 -14.04 -22.92
N ALA A 455 36.42 -15.13 -23.34
CA ALA A 455 37.59 -15.66 -22.66
C ALA A 455 38.73 -14.62 -22.57
N THR A 456 39.46 -14.67 -21.46
CA THR A 456 40.46 -13.66 -21.08
C THR A 456 41.65 -13.61 -22.05
N ASN A 457 42.01 -14.75 -22.61
CA ASN A 457 43.07 -14.88 -23.61
C ASN A 457 42.75 -14.20 -24.95
N PHE A 458 41.51 -14.33 -25.44
CA PHE A 458 41.05 -13.63 -26.63
C PHE A 458 40.93 -12.13 -26.40
N ARG A 459 40.44 -11.72 -25.21
CA ARG A 459 40.40 -10.30 -24.82
C ARG A 459 41.81 -9.69 -24.75
N GLY A 460 42.76 -10.41 -24.17
CA GLY A 460 44.16 -10.00 -24.12
C GLY A 460 44.75 -9.86 -25.52
N ALA A 461 44.52 -10.84 -26.39
CA ALA A 461 45.06 -10.81 -27.76
C ALA A 461 44.48 -9.66 -28.58
N ALA A 462 43.18 -9.40 -28.46
CA ALA A 462 42.53 -8.27 -29.11
C ALA A 462 43.11 -6.93 -28.64
N ARG A 463 43.46 -6.79 -27.35
CA ARG A 463 44.14 -5.60 -26.83
C ARG A 463 45.52 -5.44 -27.44
N THR A 464 46.36 -6.48 -27.41
CA THR A 464 47.70 -6.44 -27.99
C THR A 464 47.68 -6.09 -29.48
N LEU A 465 46.73 -6.63 -30.24
CA LEU A 465 46.59 -6.31 -31.67
C LEU A 465 46.17 -4.85 -31.91
N LYS A 466 45.31 -4.28 -31.05
CA LYS A 466 44.95 -2.86 -31.11
C LYS A 466 46.10 -1.93 -30.76
N GLU A 467 46.88 -2.27 -29.74
CA GLU A 467 48.08 -1.51 -29.37
C GLU A 467 49.10 -1.50 -30.52
N LEU A 468 49.31 -2.64 -31.18
CA LEU A 468 50.15 -2.73 -32.36
C LEU A 468 49.61 -1.87 -33.52
N GLN A 469 48.30 -1.91 -33.77
CA GLN A 469 47.67 -1.08 -34.80
C GLN A 469 47.93 0.41 -34.54
N GLN A 470 47.71 0.87 -33.31
CA GLN A 470 47.95 2.27 -32.94
C GLN A 470 49.41 2.69 -33.14
N LEU A 471 50.36 1.83 -32.77
CA LEU A 471 51.78 2.09 -32.97
C LEU A 471 52.12 2.36 -34.45
N PHE A 472 51.59 1.54 -35.36
CA PHE A 472 51.81 1.68 -36.81
C PHE A 472 51.03 2.83 -37.45
N GLU A 473 49.95 3.32 -36.83
CA GLU A 473 49.22 4.51 -37.30
C GLU A 473 49.88 5.83 -36.84
N THR A 474 50.70 5.77 -35.78
CA THR A 474 51.43 6.93 -35.24
C THR A 474 52.85 7.12 -35.81
N GLN A 475 53.33 6.18 -36.64
CA GLN A 475 54.56 6.29 -37.44
C GLN A 475 54.19 6.61 -38.89
#